data_AF-A0A4E9EY32-F1
#
_entry.id   AF-A0A4E9EY32-F1
#
_cell.length_a   1.000
_cell.length_b   1.000
_cell.length_c   1.000
_cell.angle_alpha   90.00
_cell.angle_beta   90.00
_cell.angle_gamma   90.00
#
_symmetry.space_group_name_H-M   'P 1'
#
loop_
_entity.id
_entity.type
_entity.pdbx_description
1 polymer ?
#
loop_
_entity_poly.entity_id
_entity_poly.type
_entity_poly.pdbx_seq_one_letter_code
_entity_poly.pdbx_strand_id
1 'polypeptide(L)'
;MGDISLNTRYLSSNRGIIKIVQIVLGFVICSLLCTSWYGGRSCFGEGRIGFCSGLNFVVLIINIVLFIINFLNITAWKMERVYSAICMVLFLVAIILIIWFIVEVSNNQTYLIITTVCFIVECLLFLRDVKILQGEASN
;
A
#
# COMPACT_ATOMS: atom_id res chain seq x y z
N MET A 1 -32.61 -4.69 -8.27
CA MET A 1 -31.31 -4.61 -7.58
C MET A 1 -30.83 -6.05 -7.50
N GLY A 2 -29.89 -6.44 -8.36
CA GLY A 2 -29.44 -7.83 -8.42
C GLY A 2 -28.86 -8.26 -7.08
N ASP A 3 -29.09 -9.51 -6.69
CA ASP A 3 -28.65 -10.10 -5.43
C ASP A 3 -27.13 -9.97 -5.28
N ILE A 4 -26.67 -8.89 -4.66
CA ILE A 4 -25.25 -8.74 -4.31
C ILE A 4 -24.99 -9.70 -3.15
N SER A 5 -24.49 -10.88 -3.49
CA SER A 5 -24.09 -11.88 -2.50
C SER A 5 -22.79 -11.45 -1.81
N LEU A 6 -22.79 -11.45 -0.48
CA LEU A 6 -21.60 -11.18 0.32
C LEU A 6 -20.69 -12.42 0.29
N ASN A 7 -19.46 -12.25 -0.19
CA ASN A 7 -18.45 -13.30 -0.17
C ASN A 7 -17.66 -13.25 1.13
N THR A 8 -18.25 -13.71 2.24
CA THR A 8 -17.58 -13.75 3.56
C THR A 8 -16.31 -14.61 3.54
N ARG A 9 -16.21 -15.59 2.63
CA ARG A 9 -15.01 -16.41 2.45
C ARG A 9 -13.80 -15.61 1.97
N TYR A 10 -14.02 -14.49 1.28
CA TYR A 10 -12.94 -13.59 0.88
C TYR A 10 -12.20 -13.04 2.09
N LEU A 11 -12.89 -12.72 3.19
CA LEU A 11 -12.27 -12.19 4.42
C LEU A 11 -11.27 -13.18 5.03
N SER A 12 -11.53 -14.48 4.89
CA SER A 12 -10.64 -15.56 5.37
C SER A 12 -9.62 -16.03 4.32
N SER A 13 -9.69 -15.54 3.08
CA SER A 13 -8.75 -15.91 2.03
C SER A 13 -7.42 -15.17 2.20
N ASN A 14 -6.32 -15.75 1.71
CA ASN A 14 -5.01 -15.11 1.79
C ASN A 14 -5.02 -13.74 1.10
N ARG A 15 -5.75 -13.60 -0.02
CA ARG A 15 -5.91 -12.30 -0.69
C ARG A 15 -6.67 -11.28 0.13
N GLY A 16 -7.78 -11.67 0.77
CA GLY A 16 -8.54 -10.75 1.63
C GLY A 16 -7.69 -10.27 2.81
N ILE A 17 -6.93 -11.18 3.44
CA ILE A 17 -6.01 -10.84 4.53
C ILE A 17 -4.92 -9.89 4.03
N ILE A 18 -4.29 -10.16 2.88
CA ILE A 18 -3.29 -9.28 2.28
C ILE A 18 -3.87 -7.87 2.09
N LYS A 19 -5.06 -7.74 1.50
CA LYS A 19 -5.69 -6.43 1.29
C LYS A 19 -5.99 -5.70 2.59
N ILE A 20 -6.46 -6.41 3.63
CA ILE A 20 -6.69 -5.81 4.95
C ILE A 20 -5.38 -5.28 5.53
N VAL A 21 -4.30 -6.07 5.46
CA VAL A 21 -2.98 -5.64 5.96
C VAL A 21 -2.45 -4.44 5.17
N GLN A 22 -2.64 -4.41 3.85
CA GLN A 22 -2.27 -3.26 3.01
C GLN A 22 -3.04 -2.00 3.40
N ILE A 23 -4.34 -2.13 3.72
CA ILE A 23 -5.14 -0.98 4.17
C ILE A 23 -4.64 -0.48 5.52
N VAL A 24 -4.39 -1.38 6.48
CA VAL A 24 -3.89 -1.01 7.81
C VAL A 24 -2.52 -0.34 7.73
N LEU A 25 -1.58 -0.91 6.98
CA LEU A 25 -0.25 -0.32 6.78
C LEU A 25 -0.33 1.01 6.05
N GLY A 26 -1.20 1.13 5.04
CA GLY A 26 -1.45 2.41 4.37
C GLY A 26 -1.91 3.50 5.33
N PHE A 27 -2.81 3.21 6.26
CA PHE A 27 -3.20 4.16 7.32
C PHE A 27 -2.03 4.53 8.22
N VAL A 28 -1.24 3.55 8.67
CA VAL A 28 -0.05 3.79 9.51
C VAL A 28 0.94 4.70 8.81
N ILE A 29 1.25 4.44 7.53
CA ILE A 29 2.15 5.28 6.73
C ILE A 29 1.61 6.71 6.61
N CYS A 30 0.31 6.90 6.34
CA CYS A 30 -0.30 8.22 6.29
C CYS A 30 -0.14 8.97 7.61
N SER A 31 -0.43 8.32 8.74
CA SER A 31 -0.26 8.91 10.06
C SER A 31 1.20 9.30 10.31
N LEU A 32 2.16 8.41 10.03
CA LEU A 32 3.58 8.69 10.26
C LEU A 32 4.11 9.84 9.39
N LEU A 33 3.73 9.88 8.11
CA LEU A 33 4.19 10.93 7.19
C LEU A 33 3.54 12.29 7.44
N CYS A 34 2.27 12.33 7.86
CA CYS A 34 1.56 13.59 8.07
C CYS A 34 1.64 14.14 9.49
N THR A 35 1.78 13.30 10.52
CA THR A 35 1.95 13.76 11.90
C THR A 35 3.38 14.22 12.17
N SER A 36 4.37 13.61 11.52
CA SER A 36 5.77 13.92 11.80
C SER A 36 6.23 15.17 11.07
N TRP A 37 6.68 16.15 11.83
CA TRP A 37 7.31 17.37 11.33
C TRP A 37 8.81 17.13 11.11
N TYR A 38 9.22 16.79 9.89
CA TYR A 38 10.61 16.49 9.57
C TYR A 38 11.40 17.77 9.29
N GLY A 39 11.59 18.60 10.32
CA GLY A 39 12.38 19.84 10.24
C GLY A 39 11.77 20.91 9.33
N GLY A 40 10.44 21.02 9.28
CA GLY A 40 9.71 21.97 8.43
C GLY A 40 8.94 21.32 7.29
N ARG A 41 9.20 20.03 7.04
CA ARG A 41 8.64 19.27 5.92
C ARG A 41 7.69 18.20 6.46
N SER A 42 6.39 18.37 6.21
CA SER A 42 5.37 17.34 6.46
C SER A 42 5.11 16.53 5.17
N CYS A 43 4.06 15.72 5.16
CA CYS A 43 3.73 14.83 4.05
C CYS A 43 3.68 15.44 2.64
N PHE A 44 3.48 16.76 2.49
CA PHE A 44 3.57 17.48 1.20
C PHE A 44 4.63 18.59 1.17
N GLY A 45 5.47 18.69 2.21
CA GLY A 45 6.44 19.78 2.37
C GLY A 45 7.69 19.65 1.48
N GLU A 46 7.95 18.46 0.93
CA GLU A 46 9.13 18.17 0.10
C GLU A 46 8.71 17.22 -1.02
N GLY A 47 9.20 17.41 -2.24
CA GLY A 47 8.77 16.59 -3.39
C GLY A 47 8.95 15.07 -3.21
N ARG A 48 10.00 14.65 -2.49
CA ARG A 48 10.32 13.23 -2.23
C ARG A 48 9.33 12.57 -1.28
N ILE A 49 9.06 13.21 -0.14
CA ILE A 49 8.04 12.74 0.82
C ILE A 49 6.64 12.90 0.21
N GLY A 50 6.42 13.98 -0.54
CA GLY A 50 5.18 14.26 -1.27
C GLY A 50 4.78 13.14 -2.21
N PHE A 51 5.73 12.62 -2.99
CA PHE A 51 5.48 11.46 -3.85
C PHE A 51 5.09 10.23 -3.03
N CYS A 52 5.84 9.91 -1.97
CA CYS A 52 5.58 8.73 -1.13
C CYS A 52 4.21 8.81 -0.45
N SER A 53 3.89 9.97 0.12
CA SER A 53 2.59 10.25 0.75
C SER A 53 1.45 10.18 -0.26
N GLY A 54 1.56 10.90 -1.38
CA GLY A 54 0.54 10.93 -2.42
C GLY A 54 0.26 9.55 -3.00
N LEU A 55 1.32 8.79 -3.31
CA LEU A 55 1.20 7.40 -3.77
C LEU A 55 0.45 6.55 -2.74
N ASN A 56 0.84 6.62 -1.46
CA ASN A 56 0.21 5.84 -0.40
C ASN A 56 -1.27 6.18 -0.22
N PHE A 57 -1.65 7.46 -0.28
CA PHE A 57 -3.05 7.89 -0.21
C PHE A 57 -3.87 7.32 -1.38
N VAL A 58 -3.38 7.44 -2.61
CA VAL A 58 -4.07 6.93 -3.80
C VAL A 58 -4.23 5.41 -3.72
N VAL A 59 -3.16 4.71 -3.33
CA VAL A 59 -3.15 3.26 -3.21
C VAL A 59 -4.11 2.78 -2.11
N LEU A 60 -4.13 3.45 -0.96
CA LEU A 60 -5.04 3.14 0.15
C LEU A 60 -6.50 3.21 -0.31
N ILE A 61 -6.88 4.28 -1.02
CA ILE A 61 -8.24 4.44 -1.55
C ILE A 61 -8.57 3.31 -2.53
N ILE A 62 -7.66 3.00 -3.46
CA ILE A 62 -7.90 1.93 -4.45
C ILE A 62 -8.00 0.56 -3.76
N ASN A 63 -7.16 0.26 -2.77
CA ASN A 63 -7.23 -1.00 -2.01
C ASN A 63 -8.54 -1.13 -1.24
N ILE A 64 -9.06 -0.05 -0.65
CA ILE A 64 -10.38 -0.05 0.00
C ILE A 64 -11.48 -0.35 -1.03
N VAL A 65 -11.45 0.29 -2.20
CA VAL A 65 -12.43 0.06 -3.27
C VAL A 65 -12.37 -1.38 -3.78
N LEU A 66 -11.18 -1.91 -4.07
CA LEU A 66 -10.99 -3.29 -4.51
C LEU A 66 -11.42 -4.31 -3.44
N PHE A 67 -11.16 -4.01 -2.17
CA PHE A 67 -11.61 -4.84 -1.06
C PHE A 67 -13.14 -4.93 -1.02
N ILE A 68 -13.84 -3.81 -1.15
CA ILE A 68 -15.31 -3.77 -1.21
C ILE A 68 -15.82 -4.53 -2.45
N ILE A 69 -15.26 -4.27 -3.63
CA ILE A 69 -15.66 -4.93 -4.89
C ILE A 69 -15.54 -6.46 -4.79
N ASN A 70 -14.43 -6.96 -4.26
CA ASN A 70 -14.22 -8.41 -4.04
C ASN A 70 -15.14 -8.98 -2.97
N PHE A 71 -15.43 -8.21 -1.92
CA PHE A 71 -16.37 -8.62 -0.88
C PHE A 71 -17.80 -8.74 -1.42
N LEU A 72 -18.19 -7.88 -2.38
CA LEU A 72 -19.45 -7.97 -3.12
C LEU A 72 -19.43 -9.02 -4.25
N ASN A 73 -18.38 -9.86 -4.32
CA ASN A 73 -18.22 -10.93 -5.30
C ASN A 73 -18.11 -10.46 -6.78
N ILE A 74 -17.87 -9.17 -7.02
CA ILE A 74 -17.70 -8.60 -8.37
C ILE A 74 -16.22 -8.77 -8.75
N THR A 75 -15.81 -10.00 -9.03
CA THR A 75 -14.37 -10.31 -9.09
C THR A 75 -13.74 -9.91 -10.44
N ALA A 76 -12.94 -8.84 -10.48
CA ALA A 76 -12.30 -8.31 -11.69
C ALA A 76 -10.78 -8.65 -11.78
N TRP A 77 -10.46 -9.93 -11.86
CA TRP A 77 -9.08 -10.47 -11.73
C TRP A 77 -8.02 -9.80 -12.63
N LYS A 78 -8.35 -9.50 -13.89
CA LYS A 78 -7.39 -8.92 -14.85
C LYS A 78 -6.97 -7.51 -14.44
N MET A 79 -7.92 -6.69 -13.98
CA MET A 79 -7.66 -5.31 -13.57
C MET A 79 -6.77 -5.26 -12.32
N GLU A 80 -7.04 -6.15 -11.35
CA GLU A 80 -6.27 -6.23 -10.11
C GLU A 80 -4.83 -6.66 -10.33
N ARG A 81 -4.59 -7.55 -11.30
CA ARG A 81 -3.24 -8.00 -11.66
C ARG A 81 -2.40 -6.85 -12.19
N VAL A 82 -2.96 -6.05 -13.11
CA VAL A 82 -2.27 -4.88 -13.67
C VAL A 82 -2.03 -3.83 -12.58
N TYR A 83 -3.04 -3.56 -11.76
CA TYR A 83 -2.93 -2.64 -10.63
C TYR A 83 -1.81 -3.04 -9.66
N SER A 84 -1.76 -4.31 -9.25
CA SER A 84 -0.77 -4.79 -8.28
C SER A 84 0.64 -4.76 -8.84
N ALA A 85 0.82 -5.07 -10.13
CA ALA A 85 2.11 -4.96 -10.81
C ALA A 85 2.60 -3.50 -10.89
N ILE A 86 1.71 -2.57 -11.23
CA ILE A 86 2.06 -1.14 -11.29
C ILE A 86 2.40 -0.61 -9.88
N CYS A 87 1.60 -0.96 -8.88
CA CYS A 87 1.84 -0.54 -7.50
C CYS A 87 3.19 -1.03 -7.01
N MET A 88 3.55 -2.30 -7.26
CA MET A 88 4.86 -2.83 -6.90
C MET A 88 6.01 -1.96 -7.44
N VAL A 89 5.95 -1.56 -8.72
CA VAL A 89 6.97 -0.69 -9.32
C VAL A 89 6.99 0.69 -8.67
N LEU A 90 5.82 1.30 -8.45
CA LEU A 90 5.73 2.62 -7.82
C LEU A 90 6.23 2.62 -6.37
N PHE A 91 5.95 1.57 -5.60
CA PHE A 91 6.44 1.40 -4.23
C PHE A 91 7.95 1.20 -4.19
N LEU A 92 8.54 0.50 -5.16
CA LEU A 92 10.01 0.41 -5.28
C LEU A 92 10.64 1.79 -5.47
N VAL A 93 10.06 2.63 -6.34
CA VAL A 93 10.52 4.01 -6.52
C VAL A 93 10.37 4.81 -5.22
N ALA A 94 9.25 4.67 -4.51
CA ALA A 94 9.02 5.33 -3.22
C ALA A 94 10.06 4.92 -2.15
N ILE A 95 10.43 3.64 -2.09
CA ILE A 95 11.47 3.13 -1.18
C ILE A 95 12.82 3.80 -1.47
N ILE A 96 13.21 3.92 -2.73
CA ILE A 96 14.48 4.58 -3.11
C ILE A 96 14.45 6.06 -2.69
N LEU A 97 13.34 6.75 -2.92
CA LEU A 97 13.19 8.17 -2.57
C LEU A 97 13.21 8.42 -1.06
N ILE A 98 12.55 7.59 -0.27
CA ILE A 98 12.54 7.75 1.20
C ILE A 98 13.88 7.40 1.82
N ILE A 99 14.59 6.38 1.31
CA ILE A 99 15.96 6.06 1.74
C ILE A 99 16.91 7.21 1.42
N TRP A 100 16.83 7.78 0.21
CA TRP A 100 17.62 8.95 -0.15
C TRP A 100 17.35 10.12 0.81
N PHE A 101 16.08 10.37 1.15
CA PHE A 101 15.74 11.42 2.12
C PHE A 101 16.35 11.17 3.51
N ILE A 102 16.33 9.93 4.00
CA ILE A 102 16.95 9.56 5.29
C ILE A 102 18.46 9.85 5.30
N VAL A 103 19.16 9.49 4.22
CA VAL A 103 20.61 9.73 4.11
C VAL A 103 20.94 11.21 4.12
N GLU A 104 20.14 12.04 3.45
CA GLU A 104 20.38 13.49 3.37
C GLU A 104 20.11 14.22 4.69
N VAL A 105 18.99 13.92 5.35
CA VAL A 105 18.61 14.62 6.58
C VAL A 105 19.54 14.24 7.74
N SER A 106 20.20 13.07 7.68
CA SER A 106 21.21 12.56 8.65
C SER A 106 20.78 12.50 10.11
N ASN A 107 19.53 12.87 10.41
CA ASN A 107 18.98 12.97 11.74
C ASN A 107 18.28 11.66 12.11
N ASN A 108 18.38 11.25 13.38
CA ASN A 108 17.82 10.00 13.90
C ASN A 108 16.29 10.08 14.06
N GLN A 109 15.58 10.25 12.95
CA GLN A 109 14.12 10.30 12.90
C GLN A 109 13.59 8.87 12.83
N THR A 110 13.46 8.23 13.99
CA THR A 110 12.92 6.86 14.14
C THR A 110 11.62 6.65 13.35
N TYR A 111 10.77 7.68 13.26
CA TYR A 111 9.53 7.65 12.47
C TYR A 111 9.76 7.43 10.96
N LEU A 112 10.80 8.02 10.36
CA LEU A 112 11.15 7.78 8.94
C LEU A 112 11.63 6.35 8.73
N ILE A 113 12.39 5.81 9.67
CA ILE A 113 12.88 4.43 9.62
C ILE A 113 11.69 3.48 9.67
N ILE A 114 10.77 3.67 10.61
CA ILE A 114 9.54 2.88 10.70
C ILE A 114 8.73 2.99 9.40
N THR A 115 8.56 4.21 8.87
CA THR A 115 7.82 4.42 7.62
C THR A 115 8.47 3.66 6.46
N THR A 116 9.81 3.70 6.34
CA THR A 116 10.55 2.98 5.30
C THR A 116 10.34 1.47 5.40
N VAL A 117 10.35 0.92 6.62
CA VAL A 117 10.04 -0.49 6.85
C VAL A 117 8.61 -0.82 6.41
N CYS A 118 7.64 0.04 6.74
CA CYS A 118 6.25 -0.15 6.28
C CYS A 118 6.15 -0.13 4.74
N PHE A 119 6.86 0.76 4.05
CA PHE A 119 6.91 0.76 2.58
C PHE A 119 7.50 -0.53 2.00
N ILE A 120 8.55 -1.07 2.62
CA ILE A 120 9.14 -2.36 2.21
C ILE A 120 8.13 -3.50 2.40
N VAL A 121 7.44 -3.54 3.54
CA VAL A 121 6.41 -4.55 3.80
C VAL A 121 5.27 -4.44 2.79
N GLU A 122 4.81 -3.23 2.47
CA GLU A 122 3.82 -2.99 1.41
C GLU A 122 4.27 -3.55 0.06
N CYS A 123 5.51 -3.27 -0.34
CA CYS A 123 6.07 -3.80 -1.57
C CYS A 123 6.07 -5.34 -1.60
N LEU A 124 6.40 -5.99 -0.47
CA LEU A 124 6.36 -7.44 -0.35
C LEU A 124 4.93 -7.99 -0.39
N LEU A 125 3.95 -7.27 0.17
CA LEU A 125 2.53 -7.63 0.09
C LEU A 125 2.02 -7.53 -1.34
N PHE A 126 2.38 -6.49 -2.09
CA PHE A 126 2.04 -6.38 -3.51
C PHE A 126 2.67 -7.50 -4.33
N LEU A 127 3.92 -7.86 -4.05
CA LEU A 127 4.56 -9.01 -4.72
C LEU A 127 3.80 -10.31 -4.45
N ARG A 128 3.36 -10.55 -3.21
CA ARG A 128 2.52 -11.70 -2.88
C ARG A 128 1.16 -11.66 -3.59
N ASP A 129 0.49 -10.50 -3.64
CA ASP A 129 -0.79 -10.37 -4.34
C ASP A 129 -0.64 -10.66 -5.84
N VAL A 130 0.44 -10.19 -6.49
CA VAL A 130 0.76 -10.51 -7.88
C VAL A 130 0.95 -12.03 -8.07
N LYS A 131 1.73 -12.68 -7.20
CA LYS A 131 1.95 -14.14 -7.28
C LYS A 131 0.67 -14.96 -7.12
N ILE A 132 -0.19 -14.58 -6.19
CA ILE A 132 -1.49 -15.25 -6.03
C ILE A 132 -2.38 -14.99 -7.26
N LEU A 133 -2.39 -13.76 -7.77
CA LEU A 133 -3.14 -13.41 -8.98
C LEU A 133 -2.63 -14.10 -10.25
N GLN A 134 -1.35 -14.49 -10.30
CA GLN A 134 -0.77 -15.29 -11.38
C GLN A 134 -1.02 -16.80 -11.22
N GLY A 135 -1.50 -17.24 -10.05
CA GLY A 135 -1.71 -18.66 -9.73
C GLY A 135 -0.44 -19.38 -9.27
N GLU A 136 0.66 -18.64 -9.00
CA GLU A 136 1.91 -19.20 -8.47
C GLU A 136 1.87 -19.46 -6.96
N ALA A 137 0.92 -18.83 -6.27
CA ALA A 137 0.72 -18.97 -4.83
C ALA A 137 -0.74 -19.28 -4.50
N SER A 138 -0.95 -20.09 -3.46
CA SER A 138 -2.28 -20.45 -2.98
C SER A 138 -3.01 -19.24 -2.41
N ASN A 139 -4.26 -19.06 -2.83
CA ASN A 139 -5.19 -18.17 -2.14
C ASN A 139 -5.73 -18.79 -0.85
#